data_AF-A0A4Q1A4A3-F1
#
_entry.id   AF-A0A4Q1A4A3-F1
#
_cell.length_a   1.000
_cell.length_b   1.000
_cell.length_c   1.000
_cell.angle_alpha   90.00
_cell.angle_beta   90.00
_cell.angle_gamma   90.00
#
_symmetry.space_group_name_H-M   'P 1'
#
loop_
_entity.id
_entity.type
_entity.pdbx_description
1 polymer ?
#
loop_
_entity_poly.entity_id
_entity_poly.type
_entity_poly.pdbx_seq_one_letter_code
_entity_poly.pdbx_strand_id
1 'polypeptide(L)'
;MDLIAIAENTVKIILILGLPSLIVSMVIGLIISIFQAVTQVSDASLTFVPKVIVVSIFVLITLPWVGDHITTYTKDLWDLMLVFGE
;
A
#
# COMPACT_ATOMS: atom_id res chain seq x y z
N MET A 1 -22.36 14.41 -9.02
CA MET A 1 -21.19 14.43 -8.13
C MET A 1 -20.14 15.31 -8.77
N ASP A 2 -19.65 16.31 -8.04
CA ASP A 2 -18.62 17.21 -8.56
C ASP A 2 -17.29 16.48 -8.75
N LEU A 3 -16.46 16.94 -9.70
CA LEU A 3 -15.12 16.40 -9.95
C LEU A 3 -14.27 16.29 -8.66
N ILE A 4 -14.51 17.22 -7.72
CA ILE A 4 -13.88 17.26 -6.41
C ILE A 4 -14.20 16.02 -5.58
N ALA A 5 -15.44 15.52 -5.62
CA ALA A 5 -15.85 14.33 -4.88
C ALA A 5 -15.15 13.06 -5.41
N ILE A 6 -14.96 12.96 -6.73
CA ILE A 6 -14.21 11.87 -7.36
C ILE A 6 -12.74 11.93 -6.93
N ALA A 7 -12.14 13.13 -6.95
CA ALA A 7 -10.76 13.32 -6.49
C ALA A 7 -10.59 12.95 -5.01
N GLU A 8 -11.52 13.37 -4.15
CA GLU A 8 -11.51 13.02 -2.72
C GLU A 8 -11.59 11.50 -2.52
N ASN A 9 -12.50 10.82 -3.23
CA ASN A 9 -12.66 9.38 -3.11
C ASN A 9 -11.42 8.62 -3.63
N THR A 10 -10.83 9.10 -4.72
CA THR A 10 -9.56 8.56 -5.25
C THR A 10 -8.46 8.62 -4.19
N VAL A 11 -8.27 9.78 -3.56
CA VAL A 11 -7.24 9.97 -2.53
C VAL A 11 -7.51 9.08 -1.31
N LYS A 12 -8.76 8.95 -0.87
CA LYS A 12 -9.14 8.05 0.23
C LYS A 12 -8.77 6.60 -0.08
N ILE A 13 -9.05 6.12 -1.28
CA ILE A 13 -8.74 4.76 -1.69
C ILE A 13 -7.23 4.54 -1.73
N ILE A 14 -6.46 5.47 -2.32
CA ILE A 14 -4.99 5.39 -2.33
C ILE A 14 -4.43 5.34 -0.91
N LEU A 15 -4.94 6.18 -0.01
CA LEU A 15 -4.52 6.19 1.40
C LEU A 15 -4.83 4.85 2.09
N ILE A 16 -6.08 4.38 2.00
CA ILE A 16 -6.51 3.11 2.59
C ILE A 16 -5.64 1.97 2.07
N LEU A 17 -5.43 1.90 0.75
CA LEU A 17 -4.62 0.86 0.11
C LEU A 17 -3.15 0.91 0.51
N GLY A 18 -2.59 2.11 0.67
CA GLY A 18 -1.18 2.31 1.03
C GLY A 18 -0.89 2.08 2.52
N LEU A 19 -1.84 2.39 3.41
CA LEU A 19 -1.68 2.36 4.87
C LEU A 19 -1.14 1.01 5.42
N PRO A 20 -1.69 -0.16 5.06
CA PRO A 20 -1.20 -1.45 5.54
C PRO A 20 0.27 -1.68 5.19
N SER A 21 0.65 -1.40 3.94
CA SER A 21 2.02 -1.60 3.45
C SER A 21 3.01 -0.65 4.13
N LEU A 22 2.58 0.60 4.36
CA LEU A 22 3.36 1.61 5.09
C LEU A 22 3.63 1.17 6.52
N ILE A 23 2.58 0.82 7.27
CA ILE A 23 2.70 0.39 8.68
C ILE A 23 3.65 -0.80 8.79
N VAL A 24 3.49 -1.81 7.93
CA VAL A 24 4.33 -3.00 7.96
C VAL A 24 5.78 -2.68 7.60
N SER A 25 6.01 -1.89 6.55
CA SER A 25 7.37 -1.47 6.18
C SER A 25 8.06 -0.65 7.27
N MET A 26 7.31 0.17 8.01
CA MET A 26 7.80 0.96 9.13
C MET A 26 8.20 0.06 10.30
N VAL A 27 7.32 -0.85 10.73
CA VAL A 27 7.58 -1.78 11.85
C VAL A 27 8.79 -2.65 11.56
N ILE A 28 8.84 -3.28 10.39
CA ILE A 28 9.98 -4.13 9.99
C ILE A 28 11.26 -3.31 9.86
N GLY A 29 11.18 -2.12 9.26
CA GLY A 29 12.32 -1.22 9.13
C GLY A 29 12.91 -0.85 10.49
N LEU A 30 12.05 -0.59 11.48
CA LEU A 30 12.45 -0.30 12.87
C LEU A 30 13.11 -1.49 13.55
N ILE A 31 12.54 -2.69 13.39
CA ILE A 31 13.11 -3.91 13.97
C ILE A 31 14.51 -4.13 13.40
N ILE A 32 14.65 -4.07 12.07
CA ILE A 32 15.93 -4.29 11.38
C ILE A 32 16.96 -3.20 11.73
N SER A 33 16.56 -1.95 11.95
CA SER A 33 17.48 -0.88 12.36
C SER A 33 18.00 -1.07 13.79
N ILE A 34 17.15 -1.55 14.72
CA ILE A 34 17.57 -1.87 16.08
C ILE A 34 18.56 -3.04 16.08
N PHE A 35 18.30 -4.09 15.31
CA PHE A 35 19.22 -5.23 15.20
C PHE A 35 20.59 -4.83 14.65
N GLN A 36 20.63 -3.97 13.64
CA GLN A 36 21.88 -3.39 13.13
C GLN A 36 22.63 -2.61 14.21
N ALA A 37 21.91 -1.74 14.94
CA ALA A 37 22.51 -0.91 15.97
C ALA A 37 23.09 -1.73 17.13
N VAL A 38 22.38 -2.76 17.59
CA VAL A 38 22.80 -3.62 18.72
C VAL A 38 23.99 -4.51 18.34
N THR A 39 24.05 -5.02 17.11
CA THR A 39 25.14 -5.91 16.66
C THR A 39 26.35 -5.17 16.10
N GLN A 40 26.29 -3.84 15.98
CA GLN A 40 27.31 -2.99 15.34
C GLN A 40 27.65 -3.39 13.89
N VAL A 41 26.75 -4.12 13.22
CA VAL A 41 26.91 -4.50 11.81
C VAL A 41 26.30 -3.40 10.93
N SER A 42 27.16 -2.62 10.27
CA SER A 42 26.79 -1.53 9.35
C SER A 42 26.88 -1.93 7.87
N ASP A 43 26.77 -3.22 7.55
CA ASP A 43 26.76 -3.69 6.18
C ASP A 43 25.37 -3.44 5.56
N ALA A 44 25.31 -2.66 4.48
CA ALA A 44 24.06 -2.32 3.80
C ALA A 44 23.41 -3.54 3.11
N SER A 45 24.19 -4.56 2.74
CA SER A 45 23.74 -5.77 2.04
C SER A 45 22.98 -6.70 2.99
N LEU A 46 23.62 -6.97 4.14
CA LEU A 46 23.02 -7.00 5.49
C LEU A 46 21.50 -7.01 5.63
N THR A 47 21.00 -5.83 5.30
CA THR A 47 19.82 -5.22 5.90
C THR A 47 18.78 -4.97 4.81
N PHE A 48 19.25 -4.89 3.57
CA PHE A 48 18.44 -4.89 2.37
C PHE A 48 17.74 -6.23 2.15
N VAL A 49 18.46 -7.37 2.25
CA VAL A 49 17.89 -8.68 1.89
C VAL A 49 16.71 -9.10 2.77
N PRO A 50 16.82 -9.12 4.13
CA PRO A 50 15.69 -9.49 4.98
C PRO A 50 14.50 -8.55 4.79
N LYS A 51 14.75 -7.24 4.64
CA LYS A 51 13.70 -6.23 4.45
C LYS A 51 12.91 -6.47 3.17
N VAL A 52 13.58 -6.74 2.05
CA VAL A 52 12.94 -7.00 0.75
C VAL A 52 12.07 -8.25 0.80
N ILE A 53 12.55 -9.33 1.42
CA ILE A 53 11.78 -10.58 1.53
C ILE A 53 10.47 -10.34 2.29
N VAL A 54 10.54 -9.68 3.45
CA VAL A 54 9.34 -9.47 4.28
C VAL A 54 8.35 -8.52 3.59
N VAL A 55 8.82 -7.43 2.99
CA VAL A 55 7.94 -6.50 2.24
C VAL A 55 7.31 -7.20 1.03
N SER A 56 8.06 -8.04 0.31
CA SER A 56 7.55 -8.77 -0.85
C SER A 56 6.45 -9.75 -0.46
N ILE A 57 6.65 -10.52 0.60
CA ILE A 57 5.63 -11.43 1.14
C ILE A 57 4.39 -10.64 1.56
N PHE A 58 4.57 -9.49 2.22
CA PHE A 58 3.45 -8.67 2.65
C PHE A 58 2.63 -8.12 1.47
N VAL A 59 3.29 -7.66 0.41
CA VAL A 59 2.63 -7.22 -0.82
C VAL A 59 1.82 -8.36 -1.45
N LEU A 60 2.37 -9.58 -1.51
CA LEU A 60 1.65 -10.74 -2.05
C LEU A 60 0.39 -11.08 -1.24
N ILE A 61 0.45 -10.99 0.10
CA ILE A 61 -0.70 -11.22 0.97
C ILE A 61 -1.75 -10.12 0.80
N THR A 62 -1.32 -8.87 0.59
CA THR A 62 -2.21 -7.72 0.47
C THR A 62 -2.84 -7.63 -0.94
N LEU A 63 -2.29 -8.33 -1.93
CA LEU A 63 -2.69 -8.26 -3.33
C LEU A 63 -4.19 -8.52 -3.61
N PRO A 64 -4.85 -9.55 -3.02
CA PRO A 64 -6.28 -9.79 -3.25
C PRO A 64 -7.14 -8.64 -2.74
N TRP A 65 -6.80 -8.12 -1.56
CA TRP A 65 -7.54 -7.02 -0.93
C TRP A 65 -7.41 -5.71 -1.72
N VAL A 66 -6.22 -5.42 -2.28
CA VAL A 66 -6.03 -4.29 -3.20
C VAL A 66 -6.88 -4.49 -4.47
N GLY A 67 -6.88 -5.71 -5.02
CA GLY A 67 -7.67 -6.06 -6.20
C GLY A 67 -9.17 -5.82 -6.01
N ASP A 68 -9.72 -6.20 -4.87
CA ASP A 68 -11.14 -6.00 -4.54
C ASP A 68 -11.52 -4.51 -4.48
N HIS A 69 -10.67 -3.69 -3.85
CA HIS A 69 -10.89 -2.24 -3.73
C HIS A 69 -10.80 -1.53 -5.09
N ILE A 70 -9.81 -1.86 -5.91
CA ILE A 70 -9.66 -1.27 -7.25
C ILE A 70 -10.83 -1.67 -8.14
N THR A 71 -11.25 -2.93 -8.09
CA THR A 71 -12.39 -3.42 -8.89
C THR A 71 -13.69 -2.75 -8.48
N THR A 72 -13.92 -2.59 -7.18
CA THR A 72 -15.10 -1.88 -6.65
C THR A 72 -15.11 -0.43 -7.11
N TYR A 73 -13.99 0.27 -6.94
CA TYR A 73 -13.88 1.67 -7.38
C TYR A 73 -14.08 1.84 -8.89
N THR A 74 -13.57 0.90 -9.68
CA THR A 74 -13.74 0.92 -11.14
C THR A 74 -15.21 0.77 -11.53
N LYS A 75 -15.97 -0.06 -10.83
CA LYS A 75 -17.42 -0.21 -11.05
C LYS A 75 -18.16 1.07 -10.68
N ASP A 76 -17.84 1.68 -9.54
CA ASP A 76 -18.45 2.94 -9.11
C ASP A 76 -18.24 4.07 -10.15
N LEU A 77 -17.03 4.14 -10.73
CA LEU A 77 -16.73 5.09 -11.81
C LEU A 77 -17.48 4.76 -13.10
N TRP A 78 -17.63 3.47 -13.43
CA TRP A 78 -18.33 3.03 -14.63
C TRP A 78 -19.83 3.38 -14.55
N ASP A 79 -20.48 3.09 -13.42
CA ASP A 79 -21.88 3.43 -13.19
C ASP A 79 -22.10 4.95 -13.26
N LEU A 80 -21.16 5.72 -12.73
CA LEU A 80 -21.20 7.18 -12.84
C LEU A 80 -21.13 7.64 -14.30
N MET A 81 -20.24 7.07 -15.12
CA MET A 81 -20.16 7.41 -16.55
C MET A 81 -21.45 7.08 -17.32
N LEU A 82 -22.10 5.95 -17.01
CA LEU A 82 -23.34 5.56 -17.67
C LEU A 82 -24.49 6.53 -17.37
N VAL A 83 -24.59 7.02 -16.13
CA VAL A 83 -25.62 8.00 -15.72
C VAL A 83 -25.42 9.36 -16.40
N PHE A 84 -24.18 9.77 -16.66
CA PHE A 84 -23.89 11.01 -17.39
C PHE A 84 -24.05 10.88 -18.91
N GLY A 85 -24.16 9.66 -19.42
CA GLY A 85 -24.32 9.36 -20.85
C GLY A 85 -25.76 9.37 -21.36
N GLU A 86 -26.75 9.42 -20.47
CA GLU A 86 -28.18 9.68 -20.76
C GLU A 86 -28.54 11.16 -20.58
#